data_AF-A0AAV5VQA6-F1
#
_entry.id   AF-A0AAV5VQA6-F1
#
_cell.length_a   1.000
_cell.length_b   1.000
_cell.length_c   1.000
_cell.angle_alpha   90.00
_cell.angle_beta   90.00
_cell.angle_gamma   90.00
#
_symmetry.space_group_name_H-M   'P 1'
#
loop_
_entity.id
_entity.type
_entity.pdbx_description
1 polymer ?
#
loop_
_entity_poly.entity_id
_entity_poly.type
_entity_poly.pdbx_seq_one_letter_code
_entity_poly.pdbx_strand_id
1 'polypeptide(L)'
;VDLLRGLLYQFGFAFAFFIYQSRFKGNSLLTTVNEPTSYNSMNGSLHDGSRHVVLNSGDNYFTDEEAPLVLGSYSSADWCSDMLDCFRMVCNESSRVGLFYQPDIYGFYASIVADDCKLAQIALPPGQKTGVSWFTRSLQEGDSYPFVISKKHPRATIEKINFALLTVFTEYNMGTLLLNRNVPYPLVIAANRHREGARQQLQLQPAAIISLLQIKVPLQIL
;
A
#
# COMPACT_ATOMS: atom_id res chain seq x y z
N VAL A 1 -8.84 6.50 62.07
CA VAL A 1 -7.42 6.36 61.63
C VAL A 1 -7.33 5.94 60.16
N ASP A 2 -8.29 5.18 59.64
CA ASP A 2 -8.25 4.68 58.24
C ASP A 2 -8.45 5.72 57.14
N LEU A 3 -9.26 6.76 57.37
CA LEU A 3 -9.52 7.79 56.35
C LEU A 3 -8.27 8.61 56.00
N LEU A 4 -7.45 8.91 57.02
CA LEU A 4 -6.23 9.70 56.87
C LEU A 4 -5.12 8.92 56.15
N ARG A 5 -5.04 7.60 56.40
CA ARG A 5 -4.16 6.68 55.66
C ARG A 5 -4.60 6.55 54.21
N GLY A 6 -5.90 6.37 53.95
CA GLY A 6 -6.45 6.29 52.59
C GLY A 6 -6.12 7.54 51.77
N LEU A 7 -6.33 8.73 52.35
CA LEU A 7 -5.98 10.01 51.71
C LEU A 7 -4.49 10.13 51.43
N LEU A 8 -3.62 9.74 52.37
CA LEU A 8 -2.17 9.76 52.17
C LEU A 8 -1.71 8.87 51.01
N TYR A 9 -2.29 7.66 50.88
CA TYR A 9 -1.99 6.79 49.74
C TYR A 9 -2.51 7.36 48.42
N GLN A 10 -3.71 7.93 48.41
CA GLN A 10 -4.30 8.51 47.20
C GLN A 10 -3.52 9.74 46.72
N PHE A 11 -3.16 10.64 47.64
CA PHE A 11 -2.32 11.80 47.33
C PHE A 11 -0.90 11.38 46.95
N GLY A 12 -0.31 10.40 47.63
CA GLY A 12 1.00 9.87 47.28
C GLY A 12 1.04 9.29 45.87
N PHE A 13 0.01 8.52 45.50
CA PHE A 13 -0.10 7.93 44.17
C PHE A 13 -0.34 8.99 43.09
N ALA A 14 -1.24 9.94 43.33
CA ALA A 14 -1.50 11.05 42.43
C ALA A 14 -0.24 11.91 42.23
N PHE A 15 0.51 12.20 43.30
CA PHE A 15 1.73 12.98 43.25
C PHE A 15 2.85 12.26 42.50
N ALA A 16 3.02 10.95 42.72
CA ALA A 16 3.94 10.13 41.94
C ALA A 16 3.57 10.10 40.45
N PHE A 17 2.28 10.01 40.13
CA PHE A 17 1.79 10.07 38.75
C PHE A 17 2.06 11.45 38.10
N PHE A 18 1.85 12.55 38.83
CA PHE A 18 2.18 13.90 38.36
C PHE A 18 3.69 14.10 38.15
N ILE A 19 4.55 13.54 39.01
CA ILE A 19 6.00 13.57 38.82
C ILE A 19 6.40 12.76 37.59
N TYR A 20 5.81 11.57 37.41
CA TYR A 20 6.06 10.73 36.25
C TYR A 20 5.67 11.44 34.95
N GLN A 21 4.46 12.03 34.89
CA GLN A 21 3.98 12.80 33.74
C GLN A 21 4.79 14.07 33.50
N SER A 22 5.23 14.79 34.55
CA SER A 22 6.06 16.00 34.38
C SER A 22 7.48 15.71 33.90
N ARG A 23 8.01 14.51 34.18
CA ARG A 23 9.28 14.02 33.60
C ARG A 23 9.12 13.41 32.22
N PHE A 24 7.89 13.07 31.82
CA PHE A 24 7.58 12.59 30.49
C PHE A 24 7.62 13.76 29.49
N LYS A 25 8.82 14.09 29.02
CA LYS A 25 8.99 14.97 27.86
C LYS A 25 8.53 14.16 26.64
N GLY A 26 7.35 14.48 26.08
CA GLY A 26 6.74 13.76 24.95
C GLY A 26 7.64 13.53 23.72
N ASN A 27 8.80 14.17 23.66
CA ASN A 27 9.86 13.94 22.67
C ASN A 27 10.55 12.57 22.77
N SER A 28 10.31 11.80 23.85
CA SER A 28 10.88 10.46 24.04
C SER A 28 10.02 9.34 23.44
N LEU A 29 8.84 9.67 22.92
CA LEU A 29 8.01 8.71 22.20
C LEU A 29 8.54 8.56 20.78
N LEU A 30 9.47 7.63 20.59
CA LEU A 30 9.73 7.07 19.28
C LEU A 30 8.50 6.27 18.88
N THR A 31 7.64 6.88 18.05
CA THR A 31 6.66 6.11 17.29
C THR A 31 7.46 5.16 16.42
N THR A 32 7.42 3.86 16.71
CA THR A 32 7.86 2.87 15.74
C THR A 32 6.90 2.98 14.58
N VAL A 33 7.31 3.71 13.53
CA VAL A 33 6.74 3.52 12.21
C VAL A 33 6.97 2.04 11.94
N ASN A 34 5.90 1.25 11.87
CA ASN A 34 6.02 -0.16 11.48
C ASN A 34 6.88 -0.18 10.23
N GLU A 35 8.02 -0.87 10.28
CA GLU A 35 8.91 -0.88 9.13
C GLU A 35 8.11 -1.40 7.93
N PRO A 36 8.08 -0.64 6.83
CA PRO A 36 7.33 -1.06 5.66
C PRO A 36 7.85 -2.42 5.22
N THR A 37 6.93 -3.35 4.91
CA THR A 37 7.32 -4.67 4.40
C THR A 37 8.14 -4.45 3.13
N SER A 38 9.40 -4.88 3.15
CA SER A 38 10.27 -4.82 1.98
C SER A 38 9.92 -5.92 0.98
N TYR A 39 10.23 -5.71 -0.30
CA TYR A 39 10.03 -6.73 -1.33
C TYR A 39 10.69 -8.06 -0.96
N ASN A 40 11.94 -8.04 -0.49
CA ASN A 40 12.66 -9.27 -0.12
C ASN A 40 12.00 -10.01 1.05
N SER A 41 11.52 -9.28 2.07
CA SER A 41 10.80 -9.89 3.18
C SER A 41 9.47 -10.49 2.72
N MET A 42 8.73 -9.78 1.85
CA MET A 42 7.48 -10.28 1.29
C MET A 42 7.72 -11.53 0.43
N ASN A 43 8.71 -11.50 -0.46
CA ASN A 43 9.07 -12.62 -1.32
C ASN A 43 9.49 -13.85 -0.50
N GLY A 44 10.32 -13.65 0.54
CA GLY A 44 10.68 -14.73 1.47
C GLY A 44 9.46 -15.36 2.14
N SER A 45 8.50 -14.54 2.57
CA SER A 45 7.24 -15.01 3.18
C SER A 45 6.27 -15.68 2.19
N LEU A 46 6.35 -15.39 0.89
CA LEU A 46 5.59 -16.13 -0.11
C LEU A 46 6.19 -17.52 -0.32
N HIS A 47 7.53 -17.59 -0.40
CA HIS A 47 8.27 -18.83 -0.62
C HIS A 47 8.18 -19.80 0.54
N ASP A 48 8.11 -19.31 1.79
CA ASP A 48 7.91 -20.15 2.96
C ASP A 48 6.42 -20.48 3.23
N GLY A 49 5.49 -19.88 2.47
CA GLY A 49 4.05 -20.07 2.59
C GLY A 49 3.39 -19.36 3.77
N SER A 50 4.10 -18.51 4.51
CA SER A 50 3.55 -17.71 5.62
C SER A 50 2.66 -16.56 5.13
N ARG A 51 2.83 -16.15 3.87
CA ARG A 51 1.97 -15.18 3.17
C ARG A 51 1.47 -15.73 1.86
N HIS A 52 0.30 -15.23 1.48
CA HIS A 52 -0.35 -15.57 0.22
C HIS A 52 -0.50 -14.31 -0.63
N VAL A 53 -0.29 -14.44 -1.94
CA VAL A 53 -0.61 -13.37 -2.90
C VAL A 53 -2.06 -13.54 -3.36
N VAL A 54 -2.82 -12.45 -3.42
CA VAL A 54 -4.16 -12.43 -3.99
C VAL A 54 -4.05 -12.02 -5.46
N LEU A 55 -4.52 -12.90 -6.36
CA LEU A 55 -4.47 -12.72 -7.80
C LEU A 55 -5.86 -12.83 -8.41
N ASN A 56 -6.13 -11.99 -9.40
CA ASN A 56 -7.32 -12.12 -10.23
C ASN A 56 -7.19 -13.33 -11.17
N SER A 57 -8.16 -14.23 -11.13
CA SER A 57 -8.22 -15.45 -11.95
C SER A 57 -8.27 -15.20 -13.46
N GLY A 58 -8.58 -13.97 -13.91
CA GLY A 58 -8.64 -13.63 -15.33
C GLY A 58 -7.31 -13.27 -16.01
N ASP A 59 -6.26 -12.93 -15.25
CA ASP A 59 -5.15 -12.14 -15.80
C ASP A 59 -3.89 -12.94 -16.15
N ASN A 60 -3.83 -14.26 -15.88
CA ASN A 60 -2.67 -15.12 -16.19
C ASN A 60 -1.31 -14.45 -15.87
N TYR A 61 -1.17 -13.97 -14.63
CA TYR A 61 -0.06 -13.11 -14.20
C TYR A 61 1.34 -13.68 -14.47
N PHE A 62 1.53 -14.98 -14.28
CA PHE A 62 2.84 -15.64 -14.37
C PHE A 62 2.72 -16.92 -15.19
N THR A 63 3.78 -17.25 -15.94
CA THR A 63 3.91 -18.59 -16.51
C THR A 63 4.30 -19.61 -15.44
N ASP A 64 4.19 -20.91 -15.75
CA ASP A 64 4.58 -21.99 -14.84
C ASP A 64 6.07 -21.95 -14.44
N GLU A 65 6.90 -21.32 -15.26
CA GLU A 65 8.33 -21.12 -15.01
C GLU A 65 8.59 -19.88 -14.14
N GLU A 66 7.72 -18.88 -14.22
CA GLU A 66 7.86 -17.60 -13.52
C GLU A 66 7.23 -17.63 -12.12
N ALA A 67 6.11 -18.34 -11.96
CA ALA A 67 5.39 -18.40 -10.70
C ALA A 67 6.26 -18.89 -9.52
N PRO A 68 7.11 -19.92 -9.65
CA PRO A 68 7.99 -20.34 -8.56
C PRO A 68 9.05 -19.29 -8.20
N LEU A 69 9.45 -18.41 -9.12
CA LEU A 69 10.45 -17.38 -8.85
C LEU A 69 9.89 -16.27 -7.94
N VAL A 70 8.61 -15.93 -8.13
CA VAL A 70 7.95 -14.81 -7.43
C VAL A 70 7.11 -15.29 -6.24
N LEU A 71 6.44 -16.43 -6.38
CA LEU A 71 5.49 -16.94 -5.38
C LEU A 71 6.08 -18.08 -4.54
N GLY A 72 7.18 -18.69 -5.00
CA GLY A 72 7.71 -19.96 -4.49
C GLY A 72 6.88 -21.16 -4.94
N SER A 73 5.56 -21.10 -4.76
CA SER A 73 4.60 -22.11 -5.20
C SER A 73 3.25 -21.46 -5.56
N TYR A 74 2.53 -22.05 -6.51
CA TYR A 74 1.14 -21.65 -6.80
C TYR A 74 0.20 -21.86 -5.60
N SER A 75 0.58 -22.67 -4.62
CA SER A 75 -0.19 -22.81 -3.36
C SER A 75 -0.16 -21.55 -2.49
N SER A 76 0.81 -20.67 -2.70
CA SER A 76 0.90 -19.37 -2.04
C SER A 76 0.09 -18.29 -2.78
N ALA A 77 -0.80 -18.68 -3.70
CA ALA A 77 -1.69 -17.79 -4.42
C ALA A 77 -3.17 -18.09 -4.09
N ASP A 78 -3.87 -17.05 -3.64
CA ASP A 78 -5.31 -17.05 -3.46
C ASP A 78 -5.96 -16.36 -4.67
N TRP A 79 -6.94 -17.04 -5.28
CA TRP A 79 -7.55 -16.57 -6.52
C TRP A 79 -8.92 -15.96 -6.26
N CYS A 80 -9.17 -14.80 -6.86
CA CYS A 80 -10.45 -14.11 -6.83
C CYS A 80 -10.99 -13.90 -8.26
N SER A 81 -12.31 -13.81 -8.39
CA SER A 81 -12.99 -13.57 -9.68
C SER A 81 -13.42 -12.11 -9.86
N ASP A 82 -13.70 -11.41 -8.77
CA ASP A 82 -14.10 -10.00 -8.76
C ASP A 82 -13.07 -9.16 -7.99
N MET A 83 -12.71 -8.00 -8.55
CA MET A 83 -11.69 -7.12 -7.96
C MET A 83 -12.06 -6.58 -6.58
N LEU A 84 -13.34 -6.33 -6.33
CA LEU A 84 -13.81 -5.91 -5.00
C LEU A 84 -13.57 -7.01 -3.96
N ASP A 85 -13.80 -8.27 -4.35
CA ASP A 85 -13.53 -9.42 -3.50
C ASP A 85 -12.03 -9.63 -3.29
N CYS A 86 -11.20 -9.42 -4.31
CA CYS A 86 -9.74 -9.41 -4.15
C CYS A 86 -9.29 -8.39 -3.09
N PHE A 87 -9.83 -7.16 -3.12
CA PHE A 87 -9.52 -6.14 -2.13
C PHE A 87 -9.99 -6.56 -0.73
N ARG A 88 -11.19 -7.12 -0.60
CA ARG A 88 -11.68 -7.64 0.69
C ARG A 88 -10.77 -8.75 1.24
N MET A 89 -10.31 -9.67 0.39
CA MET A 89 -9.41 -10.74 0.80
C MET A 89 -8.11 -10.19 1.39
N VAL A 90 -7.49 -9.21 0.72
CA VAL A 90 -6.27 -8.54 1.22
C VAL A 90 -6.54 -7.75 2.50
N CYS A 91 -7.69 -7.08 2.60
CA CYS A 91 -8.03 -6.25 3.74
C CYS A 91 -8.41 -7.05 5.00
N ASN A 92 -8.95 -8.26 4.84
CA ASN A 92 -9.41 -9.08 5.96
C ASN A 92 -8.25 -9.81 6.68
N GLU A 93 -7.14 -10.08 5.98
CA GLU A 93 -6.04 -10.89 6.52
C GLU A 93 -4.68 -10.24 6.22
N SER A 94 -3.93 -9.90 7.27
CA SER A 94 -2.59 -9.28 7.13
C SER A 94 -1.51 -10.20 6.54
N SER A 95 -1.79 -11.51 6.46
CA SER A 95 -0.95 -12.51 5.78
C SER A 95 -1.13 -12.45 4.26
N ARG A 96 -2.12 -11.74 3.74
CA ARG A 96 -2.36 -11.60 2.31
C ARG A 96 -1.75 -10.34 1.75
N VAL A 97 -1.16 -10.44 0.56
CA VAL A 97 -0.64 -9.32 -0.22
C VAL A 97 -1.31 -9.30 -1.57
N GLY A 98 -1.70 -8.14 -2.08
CA GLY A 98 -2.33 -8.03 -3.39
C GLY A 98 -1.35 -7.65 -4.49
N LEU A 99 -1.51 -8.24 -5.67
CA LEU A 99 -0.90 -7.76 -6.91
C LEU A 99 -2.00 -7.09 -7.75
N PHE A 100 -2.01 -5.77 -7.76
CA PHE A 100 -3.06 -4.98 -8.41
C PHE A 100 -2.44 -3.99 -9.39
N TYR A 101 -3.07 -3.82 -10.55
CA TYR A 101 -2.66 -2.78 -11.48
C TYR A 101 -3.11 -1.40 -10.98
N GLN A 102 -2.47 -0.36 -11.49
CA GLN A 102 -2.76 1.01 -11.09
C GLN A 102 -4.25 1.41 -11.28
N PRO A 103 -4.95 1.02 -12.36
CA PRO A 103 -6.39 1.29 -12.51
C PRO A 103 -7.23 0.70 -11.38
N ASP A 104 -6.91 -0.52 -10.95
CA ASP A 104 -7.63 -1.23 -9.89
C ASP A 104 -7.53 -0.48 -8.56
N ILE A 105 -6.35 0.08 -8.27
CA ILE A 105 -6.13 0.89 -7.07
C ILE A 105 -7.01 2.15 -7.07
N TYR A 106 -7.29 2.76 -8.22
CA TYR A 106 -8.26 3.86 -8.28
C TYR A 106 -9.68 3.37 -7.98
N GLY A 107 -10.05 2.18 -8.47
CA GLY A 107 -11.30 1.51 -8.12
C GLY A 107 -11.40 1.16 -6.63
N PHE A 108 -10.31 0.78 -5.99
CA PHE A 108 -10.27 0.54 -4.54
C PHE A 108 -10.64 1.80 -3.76
N TYR A 109 -9.97 2.93 -4.02
CA TYR A 109 -10.23 4.20 -3.31
C TYR A 109 -11.62 4.79 -3.58
N ALA A 110 -12.31 4.28 -4.59
CA ALA A 110 -13.69 4.58 -4.89
C ALA A 110 -14.71 3.70 -4.16
N SER A 111 -14.26 2.59 -3.61
CA SER A 111 -15.11 1.55 -3.05
C SER A 111 -15.29 1.75 -1.55
N ILE A 112 -16.36 1.15 -1.02
CA ILE A 112 -16.65 1.09 0.42
C ILE A 112 -15.50 0.40 1.19
N VAL A 113 -14.73 -0.47 0.53
CA VAL A 113 -13.60 -1.18 1.16
C VAL A 113 -12.52 -0.20 1.62
N ALA A 114 -12.32 0.91 0.93
CA ALA A 114 -11.30 1.90 1.29
C ALA A 114 -11.63 2.69 2.56
N ASP A 115 -12.89 2.69 3.03
CA ASP A 115 -13.27 3.35 4.27
C ASP A 115 -12.67 2.62 5.48
N ASP A 116 -12.75 1.28 5.47
CA ASP A 116 -12.32 0.42 6.59
C ASP A 116 -10.90 -0.15 6.43
N CYS A 117 -10.33 -0.08 5.22
CA CYS A 117 -9.02 -0.66 4.91
C CYS A 117 -8.06 0.37 4.29
N LYS A 118 -6.77 0.22 4.60
CA LYS A 118 -5.69 1.01 3.99
C LYS A 118 -4.66 0.08 3.38
N LEU A 119 -4.36 0.31 2.11
CA LEU A 119 -3.32 -0.41 1.39
C LEU A 119 -2.00 0.35 1.48
N ALA A 120 -0.92 -0.39 1.73
CA ALA A 120 0.45 0.11 1.67
C ALA A 120 1.16 -0.50 0.47
N GLN A 121 1.81 0.33 -0.35
CA GLN A 121 2.58 -0.15 -1.50
C GLN A 121 3.90 -0.78 -1.01
N ILE A 122 4.15 -2.01 -1.44
CA ILE A 122 5.46 -2.66 -1.30
C ILE A 122 6.31 -2.21 -2.49
N ALA A 123 7.26 -1.31 -2.25
CA ALA A 123 8.14 -0.81 -3.30
C ALA A 123 9.25 -1.82 -3.60
N LEU A 124 9.63 -1.92 -4.88
CA LEU A 124 10.86 -2.58 -5.31
C LEU A 124 11.98 -1.51 -5.38
N PRO A 125 12.97 -1.52 -4.47
CA PRO A 125 14.06 -0.54 -4.48
C PRO A 125 14.86 -0.57 -5.80
N PRO A 126 15.43 0.56 -6.23
CA PRO A 126 16.31 0.61 -7.39
C PRO A 126 17.45 -0.40 -7.28
N GLY A 127 17.70 -1.14 -8.36
CA GLY A 127 18.75 -2.16 -8.42
C GLY A 127 18.36 -3.56 -7.90
N GLN A 128 17.21 -3.70 -7.23
CA GLN A 128 16.65 -5.03 -6.91
C GLN A 128 15.94 -5.63 -8.13
N LYS A 129 15.90 -6.96 -8.20
CA LYS A 129 15.26 -7.72 -9.28
C LYS A 129 14.31 -8.76 -8.68
N THR A 130 13.18 -8.98 -9.34
CA THR A 130 12.18 -9.98 -8.94
C THR A 130 12.51 -11.40 -9.40
N GLY A 131 13.52 -11.56 -10.25
CA GLY A 131 13.81 -12.81 -10.97
C GLY A 131 13.08 -12.93 -12.31
N VAL A 132 12.02 -12.13 -12.51
CA VAL A 132 11.24 -12.08 -13.76
C VAL A 132 11.44 -10.71 -14.41
N SER A 133 11.94 -10.70 -15.65
CA SER A 133 12.42 -9.48 -16.32
C SER A 133 11.31 -8.47 -16.57
N TRP A 134 10.17 -8.92 -17.13
CA TRP A 134 9.03 -8.07 -17.40
C TRP A 134 8.43 -7.51 -16.11
N PHE A 135 8.37 -8.32 -15.05
CA PHE A 135 7.80 -7.92 -13.77
C PHE A 135 8.70 -6.91 -13.04
N THR A 136 10.02 -7.13 -13.07
CA THR A 136 10.99 -6.14 -12.55
C THR A 136 10.81 -4.78 -13.24
N ARG A 137 10.69 -4.79 -14.58
CA ARG A 137 10.47 -3.56 -15.35
C ARG A 137 9.14 -2.90 -15.00
N SER A 138 8.04 -3.66 -14.96
CA SER A 138 6.71 -3.16 -14.60
C SER A 138 6.70 -2.49 -13.22
N LEU A 139 7.34 -3.09 -12.21
CA LEU A 139 7.40 -2.52 -10.86
C LEU A 139 8.29 -1.27 -10.74
N GLN A 140 9.33 -1.14 -11.57
CA GLN A 140 10.29 -0.01 -11.52
C GLN A 140 9.86 1.15 -12.40
N GLU A 141 9.41 0.85 -13.61
CA GLU A 141 9.17 1.83 -14.68
C GLU A 141 7.68 2.05 -14.93
N GLY A 142 6.82 1.15 -14.44
CA GLY A 142 5.41 1.07 -14.82
C GLY A 142 5.21 0.35 -16.15
N ASP A 143 3.96 -0.01 -16.42
CA ASP A 143 3.58 -0.59 -17.71
C ASP A 143 3.18 0.50 -18.71
N SER A 144 3.63 0.34 -19.95
CA SER A 144 3.14 1.12 -21.08
C SER A 144 1.95 0.40 -21.70
N TYR A 145 0.92 1.15 -22.11
CA TYR A 145 -0.23 0.60 -22.82
C TYR A 145 0.06 0.58 -24.33
N PRO A 146 0.40 -0.57 -24.94
CA PRO A 146 0.62 -0.63 -26.37
C PRO A 146 -0.71 -0.52 -27.13
N PHE A 147 -0.79 0.41 -28.08
CA PHE A 147 -1.88 0.44 -29.05
C PHE A 147 -1.59 -0.55 -30.17
N VAL A 148 -2.30 -1.67 -30.18
CA VAL A 148 -2.14 -2.71 -31.21
C VAL A 148 -2.94 -2.32 -32.44
N ILE A 149 -2.25 -2.09 -33.57
CA ILE A 149 -2.86 -1.76 -34.85
C ILE A 149 -2.58 -2.89 -35.85
N SER A 150 -3.61 -3.34 -36.57
CA SER A 150 -3.45 -4.40 -37.57
C SER A 150 -2.50 -3.98 -38.70
N LYS A 151 -1.58 -4.88 -39.08
CA LYS A 151 -0.67 -4.71 -40.22
C LYS A 151 -1.39 -4.56 -41.57
N LYS A 152 -2.68 -4.89 -41.64
CA LYS A 152 -3.51 -4.76 -42.85
C LYS A 152 -3.86 -3.32 -43.19
N HIS A 153 -3.67 -2.37 -42.27
CA HIS A 153 -3.98 -0.97 -42.53
C HIS A 153 -2.92 -0.30 -43.41
N PRO A 154 -3.31 0.59 -44.33
CA PRO A 154 -2.37 1.41 -45.09
C PRO A 154 -1.48 2.24 -44.17
N ARG A 155 -0.23 2.46 -44.57
CA ARG A 155 0.76 3.23 -43.81
C ARG A 155 0.25 4.63 -43.43
N ALA A 156 -0.42 5.32 -44.35
CA ALA A 156 -1.01 6.64 -44.09
C ALA A 156 -2.04 6.64 -42.95
N THR A 157 -2.79 5.54 -42.76
CA THR A 157 -3.73 5.38 -41.65
C THR A 157 -3.00 5.17 -40.35
N ILE A 158 -1.95 4.35 -40.33
CA ILE A 158 -1.10 4.12 -39.15
C ILE A 158 -0.43 5.43 -38.72
N GLU A 159 0.09 6.20 -39.66
CA GLU A 159 0.73 7.50 -39.37
C GLU A 159 -0.26 8.51 -38.77
N LYS A 160 -1.51 8.55 -39.27
CA LYS A 160 -2.57 9.37 -38.68
C LYS A 160 -2.95 8.92 -37.27
N ILE A 161 -3.05 7.61 -37.04
CA ILE A 161 -3.34 7.06 -35.71
C ILE A 161 -2.19 7.39 -34.76
N ASN A 162 -0.94 7.18 -35.17
CA ASN A 162 0.23 7.52 -34.35
C ASN A 162 0.28 9.02 -34.04
N PHE A 163 0.02 9.88 -35.02
CA PHE A 163 -0.06 11.33 -34.79
C PHE A 163 -1.17 11.68 -33.78
N ALA A 164 -2.35 11.08 -33.92
CA ALA A 164 -3.44 11.27 -32.97
C ALA A 164 -3.08 10.76 -31.56
N LEU A 165 -2.46 9.58 -31.45
CA LEU A 165 -2.00 9.01 -30.19
C LEU A 165 -0.95 9.91 -29.53
N LEU A 166 0.06 10.38 -30.27
CA LEU A 166 1.09 11.29 -29.74
C LEU A 166 0.51 12.65 -29.32
N THR A 167 -0.57 13.09 -29.95
CA THR A 167 -1.25 14.35 -29.60
C THR A 167 -2.17 14.18 -28.38
N VAL A 168 -2.86 13.04 -28.27
CA VAL A 168 -3.86 12.78 -27.21
C VAL A 168 -3.23 12.16 -25.96
N PHE A 169 -2.18 11.36 -26.08
CA PHE A 169 -1.50 10.69 -24.96
C PHE A 169 -0.21 11.42 -24.58
N THR A 170 -0.27 12.75 -24.51
CA THR A 170 0.77 13.52 -23.80
C THR A 170 0.63 13.31 -22.29
N GLU A 171 1.71 13.45 -21.53
CA GLU A 171 1.69 13.34 -20.06
C GLU A 171 0.57 14.17 -19.43
N TYR A 172 0.37 15.39 -19.95
CA TYR A 172 -0.70 16.29 -19.55
C TYR A 172 -2.11 15.72 -19.81
N ASN A 173 -2.36 15.22 -21.03
CA ASN A 173 -3.67 14.71 -21.44
C ASN A 173 -4.00 13.34 -20.83
N MET A 174 -2.99 12.51 -20.57
CA MET A 174 -3.17 11.25 -19.82
C MET A 174 -3.62 11.52 -18.38
N GLY A 175 -2.96 12.47 -17.70
CA GLY A 175 -3.28 12.82 -16.32
C GLY A 175 -4.65 13.46 -16.11
N THR A 176 -5.16 14.20 -17.10
CA THR A 176 -6.44 14.93 -16.98
C THR A 176 -7.58 14.36 -17.83
N LEU A 177 -7.38 14.09 -19.12
CA LEU A 177 -8.50 13.83 -20.03
C LEU A 177 -8.90 12.35 -20.04
N LEU A 178 -7.92 11.45 -20.01
CA LEU A 178 -8.15 10.01 -20.06
C LEU A 178 -8.49 9.43 -18.68
N LEU A 179 -7.80 9.90 -17.64
CA LEU A 179 -8.14 9.59 -16.26
C LEU A 179 -9.56 10.07 -15.90
N ASN A 180 -9.93 11.32 -16.18
CA ASN A 180 -11.28 11.82 -15.85
C ASN A 180 -12.40 11.19 -16.68
N ARG A 181 -12.10 10.66 -17.87
CA ARG A 181 -13.09 10.01 -18.74
C ARG A 181 -13.35 8.56 -18.34
N ASN A 182 -12.31 7.82 -17.95
CA ASN A 182 -12.42 6.39 -17.64
C ASN A 182 -12.54 6.11 -16.14
N VAL A 183 -12.15 7.07 -15.30
CA VAL A 183 -12.34 7.02 -13.85
C VAL A 183 -13.22 8.20 -13.49
N PRO A 184 -14.44 7.98 -12.97
CA PRO A 184 -15.32 9.05 -12.55
C PRO A 184 -14.56 10.05 -11.66
N TYR A 185 -14.64 11.33 -12.02
CA TYR A 185 -13.90 12.42 -11.34
C TYR A 185 -14.00 12.41 -9.79
N PRO A 186 -15.15 12.06 -9.17
CA PRO A 186 -15.23 11.91 -7.71
C PRO A 186 -14.24 10.90 -7.13
N LEU A 187 -13.91 9.84 -7.87
CA LEU A 187 -12.99 8.79 -7.44
C LEU A 187 -11.54 9.27 -7.49
N VAL A 188 -11.19 10.06 -8.52
CA VAL A 188 -9.87 10.70 -8.62
C VAL A 188 -9.66 11.66 -7.44
N ILE A 189 -10.69 12.44 -7.07
CA ILE A 189 -10.63 13.31 -5.90
C ILE A 189 -10.50 12.49 -4.60
N ALA A 190 -11.28 11.42 -4.43
CA ALA A 190 -11.21 10.57 -3.24
C ALA A 190 -9.83 9.93 -3.08
N ALA A 191 -9.27 9.39 -4.16
CA ALA A 191 -7.92 8.82 -4.18
C ALA A 191 -6.84 9.87 -3.87
N ASN A 192 -6.95 11.08 -4.43
CA ASN A 192 -6.01 12.16 -4.13
C ASN A 192 -6.11 12.63 -2.68
N ARG A 193 -7.32 12.78 -2.13
CA ARG A 193 -7.52 13.11 -0.70
C ARG A 193 -6.95 12.03 0.22
N HIS A 194 -7.11 10.75 -0.12
CA HIS A 194 -6.49 9.67 0.64
C HIS A 194 -4.96 9.69 0.56
N ARG A 195 -4.39 9.95 -0.63
CA ARG A 195 -2.94 10.10 -0.81
C ARG A 195 -2.38 11.30 -0.06
N GLU A 196 -3.08 12.43 -0.07
CA GLU A 196 -2.72 13.62 0.70
C GLU A 196 -2.83 13.36 2.21
N GLY A 197 -3.90 12.71 2.67
CA GLY A 197 -4.06 12.30 4.07
C GLY A 197 -2.95 11.35 4.52
N ALA A 198 -2.58 10.35 3.71
CA ALA A 198 -1.48 9.44 4.00
C ALA A 198 -0.11 10.16 4.02
N ARG A 199 0.12 11.12 3.11
CA ARG A 199 1.31 11.99 3.13
C ARG A 199 1.36 12.88 4.36
N GLN A 200 0.21 13.41 4.79
CA GLN A 200 0.09 14.21 6.01
C GLN A 200 0.23 13.36 7.28
N GLN A 201 -0.07 12.07 7.25
CA GLN A 201 0.19 11.13 8.36
C GLN A 201 1.68 10.77 8.48
N LEU A 202 2.42 10.78 7.38
CA LEU A 202 3.89 10.64 7.36
C LEU A 202 4.60 11.91 7.86
N GLN A 203 3.94 13.06 7.79
CA GLN A 203 4.35 14.26 8.52
C GLN A 203 3.90 14.09 9.97
N LEU A 204 4.84 14.06 10.92
CA LEU A 204 4.56 13.90 12.36
C LEU A 204 3.38 14.80 12.78
N GLN A 205 2.21 14.20 13.03
CA GLN A 205 1.10 14.94 13.60
C GLN A 205 1.50 15.38 15.01
N PRO A 206 1.31 16.66 15.38
CA PRO A 206 1.77 17.19 16.67
C PRO A 206 1.08 16.54 17.89
N ALA A 207 0.04 15.73 17.67
CA ALA A 207 -0.58 14.91 18.72
C ALA A 207 -1.26 13.67 18.10
N ALA A 208 -0.50 12.60 17.85
CA ALA A 208 -1.09 11.29 17.59
C ALA A 208 -1.51 10.63 18.91
N ILE A 209 -2.75 10.13 18.99
CA ILE A 209 -3.20 9.28 20.10
C ILE A 209 -2.48 7.93 19.92
N ILE A 210 -1.42 7.71 20.71
CA ILE A 210 -0.60 6.50 20.63
C ILE A 210 -1.19 5.45 21.59
N SER A 211 -1.41 4.24 21.09
CA SER A 211 -1.81 3.11 21.92
C SER A 211 -0.65 2.70 22.86
N LEU A 212 -0.95 2.32 24.11
CA LEU A 212 0.06 1.81 25.06
C LEU A 212 0.90 0.66 24.49
N LEU A 213 0.34 -0.15 23.58
CA LEU A 213 1.04 -1.25 22.91
C LEU A 213 2.14 -0.77 21.95
N GLN A 214 2.05 0.47 21.47
CA GLN A 214 3.00 1.08 20.53
C GLN A 214 4.11 1.85 21.26
N ILE A 215 4.01 2.01 22.59
CA ILE A 215 5.01 2.67 23.41
C ILE A 215 6.05 1.64 23.86
N LYS A 216 7.21 1.61 23.20
CA LYS A 216 8.39 0.91 23.73
C LYS A 216 9.24 1.89 24.52
N VAL A 217 9.30 1.72 25.83
CA VAL A 217 10.23 2.46 26.70
C VAL A 217 11.59 1.76 26.61
N PRO A 218 12.63 2.37 26.02
CA PRO A 218 13.96 1.79 26.08
C PRO A 218 14.44 1.85 27.53
N LEU A 219 14.54 0.68 28.16
CA LEU A 219 15.23 0.56 29.45
C LEU A 219 16.73 0.67 29.17
N GLN A 220 17.26 1.87 29.31
CA GLN A 220 18.69 2.08 29.38
C GLN A 220 19.13 1.64 30.79
N ILE A 221 19.60 0.41 30.90
CA ILE A 221 20.23 -0.08 32.13
C ILE A 221 21.62 0.57 32.17
N LEU A 222 21.79 1.53 33.10
CA LEU A 222 23.08 2.12 33.48
C LEU A 222 23.71 1.29 34.59
#